data_AF-A0A258ZPK3-F1
#
_entry.id   AF-A0A258ZPK3-F1
#
_cell.length_a   1.000
_cell.length_b   1.000
_cell.length_c   1.000
_cell.angle_alpha   90.00
_cell.angle_beta   90.00
_cell.angle_gamma   90.00
#
_symmetry.space_group_name_H-M   'P 1'
#
loop_
_entity.id
_entity.type
_entity.pdbx_description
1 polymer ?
#
loop_
_entity_poly.entity_id
_entity_poly.type
_entity_poly.pdbx_seq_one_letter_code
_entity_poly.pdbx_strand_id
1 'polypeptide(L)'
;MAASGAYIAAMGADHIVARRNSLVGSIGVIFQFPNVTDLLKNVGVKMEDIKSSPLKAAPNGYEPTSPEARAAINALVVDSYDWFKGLVAERRALSDAKLAAVTDGRVFTGHQGLELQLVDELGDERTARAWLSREKGVPESLRTRTWSSKTVGDEFGWLRGSASWLLSAVGLQEAAQLVSRIARGALERTQLDGLLALWHPQIGS
;
A
#
# COMPACT_ATOMS: atom_id res chain seq x y z
N MET A 1 4.70 -6.50 -8.32
CA MET A 1 5.51 -5.80 -7.29
C MET A 1 5.02 -6.27 -5.93
N ALA A 2 5.93 -6.50 -4.99
CA ALA A 2 5.62 -6.86 -3.62
C ALA A 2 6.64 -6.18 -2.69
N ALA A 3 6.39 -4.92 -2.35
CA ALA A 3 7.29 -4.07 -1.58
C ALA A 3 6.54 -3.47 -0.36
N SER A 4 7.27 -3.13 0.71
CA SER A 4 6.74 -2.62 1.97
C SER A 4 5.67 -3.56 2.55
N GLY A 5 4.42 -3.11 2.77
CA GLY A 5 3.34 -3.94 3.32
C GLY A 5 3.05 -5.23 2.51
N ALA A 6 3.20 -5.20 1.19
CA ALA A 6 3.04 -6.41 0.38
C ALA A 6 4.17 -7.42 0.60
N TYR A 7 5.37 -6.94 0.93
CA TYR A 7 6.49 -7.80 1.30
C TYR A 7 6.29 -8.41 2.70
N ILE A 8 5.71 -7.66 3.65
CA ILE A 8 5.27 -8.20 4.96
C ILE A 8 4.31 -9.38 4.75
N ALA A 9 3.32 -9.24 3.88
CA ALA A 9 2.40 -10.33 3.56
C ALA A 9 3.12 -11.53 2.92
N ALA A 10 4.06 -11.28 2.00
CA ALA A 10 4.83 -12.33 1.34
C ALA A 10 5.71 -13.13 2.32
N MET A 11 6.26 -12.50 3.37
CA MET A 11 7.04 -13.19 4.42
C MET A 11 6.22 -14.15 5.28
N GLY A 12 4.89 -14.11 5.16
CA GLY A 12 4.01 -15.13 5.74
C GLY A 12 4.08 -16.47 5.02
N ALA A 13 4.63 -16.53 3.80
CA ALA A 13 4.77 -17.75 3.02
C ALA A 13 6.05 -18.53 3.39
N ASP A 14 6.01 -19.84 3.13
CA ASP A 14 7.16 -20.73 3.28
C ASP A 14 8.24 -20.50 2.20
N HIS A 15 7.84 -20.01 1.01
CA HIS A 15 8.72 -19.78 -0.14
C HIS A 15 8.20 -18.64 -1.01
N ILE A 16 9.07 -17.70 -1.34
CA ILE A 16 8.77 -16.48 -2.08
C ILE A 16 9.37 -16.59 -3.48
N VAL A 17 8.50 -16.68 -4.49
CA VAL A 17 8.90 -16.64 -5.90
C VAL A 17 8.67 -15.24 -6.47
N ALA A 18 9.67 -14.69 -7.16
CA ALA A 18 9.55 -13.39 -7.82
C ALA A 18 10.03 -13.43 -9.27
N ARG A 19 9.38 -12.65 -10.15
CA ARG A 19 9.92 -12.40 -11.49
C ARG A 19 11.21 -11.59 -11.39
N ARG A 20 12.11 -11.75 -12.37
CA ARG A 20 13.43 -11.10 -12.40
C ARG A 20 13.39 -9.59 -12.18
N ASN A 21 12.42 -8.90 -12.78
CA ASN A 21 12.23 -7.46 -12.72
C ASN A 21 11.14 -7.01 -11.73
N SER A 22 10.58 -7.92 -10.93
CA SER A 22 9.67 -7.53 -9.85
C SER A 22 10.38 -6.61 -8.87
N LEU A 23 9.70 -5.57 -8.39
CA LEU A 23 10.20 -4.78 -7.27
C LEU A 23 9.80 -5.45 -5.96
N VAL A 24 10.78 -5.69 -5.09
CA VAL A 24 10.67 -6.29 -3.76
C VAL A 24 11.43 -5.45 -2.72
N GLY A 25 11.32 -5.79 -1.44
CA GLY A 25 11.97 -5.04 -0.36
C GLY A 25 11.15 -3.80 0.03
N SER A 26 11.75 -2.61 -0.02
CA SER A 26 11.20 -1.39 0.60
C SER A 26 10.92 -1.61 2.09
N ILE A 27 11.91 -2.17 2.78
CA ILE A 27 11.85 -2.45 4.21
C ILE A 27 12.08 -1.13 4.95
N GLY A 28 10.97 -0.50 5.32
CA GLY A 28 10.94 0.83 5.89
C GLY A 28 9.51 1.22 6.25
N VAL A 29 9.39 2.20 7.14
CA VAL A 29 8.10 2.77 7.55
C VAL A 29 8.16 4.28 7.33
N ILE A 30 7.10 4.82 6.74
CA ILE A 30 6.96 6.26 6.54
C ILE A 30 5.62 6.71 7.11
N PHE A 31 5.60 7.92 7.65
CA PHE A 31 4.39 8.63 8.00
C PHE A 31 4.37 9.94 7.26
N GLN A 32 3.36 10.15 6.41
CA GLN A 32 3.23 11.33 5.57
C GLN A 32 1.80 11.84 5.63
N PHE A 33 1.65 13.15 5.72
CA PHE A 33 0.37 13.85 5.66
C PHE A 33 0.59 15.20 4.96
N PRO A 34 -0.38 15.68 4.18
CA PRO A 34 -0.27 16.97 3.51
C PRO A 34 -0.38 18.10 4.54
N ASN A 35 0.44 19.15 4.39
CA ASN A 35 0.25 20.41 5.11
C ASN A 35 -0.25 21.49 4.14
N VAL A 36 -1.45 21.99 4.41
CA VAL A 36 -2.18 23.00 3.63
C VAL A 36 -2.40 24.30 4.42
N THR A 37 -1.65 24.51 5.50
CA THR A 37 -1.79 25.70 6.38
C THR A 37 -1.74 27.00 5.58
N ASP A 38 -0.75 27.16 4.70
CA ASP A 38 -0.58 28.37 3.90
C ASP A 38 -1.68 28.53 2.83
N LEU A 39 -2.17 27.43 2.28
CA LEU A 39 -3.28 27.45 1.34
C LEU A 39 -4.55 27.95 2.02
N LEU A 40 -4.89 27.40 3.20
CA LEU A 40 -6.07 27.81 3.97
C LEU A 40 -5.99 29.28 4.37
N LYS A 41 -4.80 29.73 4.78
CA LYS A 41 -4.52 31.14 5.08
C LYS A 41 -4.81 32.05 3.88
N ASN A 42 -4.40 31.65 2.67
CA ASN A 42 -4.62 32.44 1.45
C ASN A 42 -6.09 32.54 1.05
N VAL A 43 -6.89 31.50 1.31
CA VAL A 43 -8.33 31.51 1.00
C VAL A 43 -9.21 31.99 2.17
N GLY A 44 -8.59 32.46 3.27
CA GLY A 44 -9.29 33.01 4.43
C GLY A 44 -10.00 31.96 5.29
N VAL A 45 -9.69 30.68 5.13
CA VAL A 45 -10.28 29.60 5.93
C VAL A 45 -9.47 29.42 7.21
N LYS A 46 -10.16 29.42 8.35
CA LYS A 46 -9.57 29.13 9.66
C LYS A 46 -10.17 27.85 10.21
N MET A 47 -9.30 26.99 10.73
CA MET A 47 -9.70 25.78 11.44
C MET A 47 -9.69 26.09 12.94
N GLU A 48 -10.82 25.84 13.59
CA GLU A 48 -10.95 25.93 15.05
C GLU A 48 -11.01 24.52 15.64
N ASP A 49 -10.07 24.20 16.52
CA ASP A 49 -9.95 22.89 17.14
C ASP A 49 -10.27 22.95 18.64
N ILE A 50 -11.19 22.10 19.07
CA ILE A 50 -11.46 21.84 20.50
C ILE A 50 -11.00 20.41 20.78
N LYS A 51 -9.87 20.27 21.47
CA LYS A 51 -9.19 18.99 21.70
C LYS A 51 -9.24 18.59 23.17
N SER A 52 -9.41 17.29 23.43
CA SER A 52 -9.32 16.73 24.79
C SER A 52 -7.89 16.70 25.35
N SER A 53 -6.88 16.71 24.47
CA SER A 53 -5.47 16.81 24.83
C SER A 53 -4.64 17.38 23.68
N PRO A 54 -3.44 17.95 23.93
CA PRO A 54 -2.65 18.63 22.90
C PRO A 54 -2.23 17.77 21.70
N LEU A 55 -2.02 16.46 21.91
CA LEU A 55 -1.60 15.53 20.84
C LEU A 55 -2.78 14.93 20.06
N LYS A 56 -4.03 15.14 20.51
CA LYS A 56 -5.19 14.57 19.83
C LYS A 56 -5.37 15.23 18.47
N ALA A 57 -5.49 14.41 17.44
CA ALA A 57 -5.56 14.87 16.04
C ALA A 57 -4.32 15.66 15.60
N ALA A 58 -3.17 15.44 16.25
CA ALA A 58 -1.88 15.95 15.82
C ALA A 58 -0.98 14.79 15.33
N PRO A 59 -0.24 14.97 14.23
CA PRO A 59 -0.29 16.12 13.33
C PRO A 59 -1.62 16.20 12.57
N ASN A 60 -2.06 17.41 12.24
CA ASN A 60 -3.09 17.66 11.26
C ASN A 60 -2.50 18.44 10.07
N GLY A 61 -3.26 18.50 8.99
CA GLY A 61 -2.81 19.12 7.75
C GLY A 61 -3.01 20.63 7.70
N TYR A 62 -3.47 21.29 8.75
CA TYR A 62 -3.88 22.69 8.71
C TYR A 62 -3.26 23.57 9.80
N GLU A 63 -2.40 22.99 10.63
CA GLU A 63 -1.53 23.72 11.54
C GLU A 63 -0.07 23.22 11.43
N PRO A 64 0.93 24.04 11.82
CA PRO A 64 2.31 23.58 11.90
C PRO A 64 2.44 22.41 12.90
N THR A 65 3.17 21.37 12.52
CA THR A 65 3.40 20.21 13.39
C THR A 65 4.29 20.59 14.57
N SER A 66 3.75 20.47 15.79
CA SER A 66 4.51 20.75 17.01
C SER A 66 5.69 19.78 17.20
N PRO A 67 6.74 20.17 17.95
CA PRO A 67 7.84 19.27 18.29
C PRO A 67 7.38 18.00 19.01
N GLU A 68 6.39 18.11 19.90
CA GLU A 68 5.84 16.98 20.67
C GLU A 68 5.08 16.00 19.77
N ALA A 69 4.25 16.51 18.84
CA ALA A 69 3.56 15.68 17.85
C ALA A 69 4.55 14.99 16.92
N ARG A 70 5.60 15.70 16.49
CA ARG A 70 6.67 15.12 15.68
C ARG A 70 7.41 14.01 16.42
N ALA A 71 7.74 14.22 17.69
CA ALA A 71 8.40 13.22 18.52
C ALA A 71 7.52 11.98 18.73
N ALA A 72 6.22 12.16 18.98
CA ALA A 72 5.26 11.08 19.15
C ALA A 72 5.13 10.22 17.88
N ILE A 73 4.98 10.85 16.71
CA ILE A 73 4.92 10.12 15.43
C ILE A 73 6.26 9.45 15.11
N ASN A 74 7.39 10.12 15.36
CA ASN A 74 8.70 9.52 15.14
C ASN A 74 8.90 8.26 15.99
N ALA A 75 8.45 8.27 17.25
CA ALA A 75 8.50 7.08 18.10
C ALA A 75 7.70 5.91 17.50
N LEU A 76 6.50 6.17 16.96
CA LEU A 76 5.71 5.15 16.26
C LEU A 76 6.38 4.62 15.00
N VAL A 77 7.00 5.50 14.21
CA VAL A 77 7.72 5.12 12.98
C VAL A 77 8.94 4.25 13.32
N VAL A 78 9.72 4.63 14.33
CA VAL A 78 10.90 3.85 14.78
C VAL A 78 10.47 2.48 15.31
N ASP A 79 9.48 2.44 16.20
CA ASP A 79 8.96 1.18 16.75
C ASP A 79 8.45 0.22 15.65
N SER A 80 7.65 0.75 14.71
CA SER A 80 7.14 -0.02 13.57
C SER A 80 8.27 -0.49 12.63
N TYR A 81 9.30 0.33 12.45
CA TYR A 81 10.46 -0.02 11.64
C TYR A 81 11.29 -1.12 12.30
N ASP A 82 11.55 -1.01 13.60
CA ASP A 82 12.29 -2.02 14.36
C ASP A 82 11.55 -3.37 14.35
N TRP A 83 10.21 -3.35 14.51
CA TRP A 83 9.38 -4.53 14.33
C TRP A 83 9.52 -5.14 12.93
N PHE A 84 9.40 -4.33 11.87
CA PHE A 84 9.50 -4.84 10.49
C PHE A 84 10.90 -5.39 10.20
N LYS A 85 11.96 -4.69 10.61
CA LYS A 85 13.34 -5.16 10.50
C LYS A 85 13.54 -6.48 11.24
N GLY A 86 13.02 -6.61 12.46
CA GLY A 86 13.05 -7.85 13.24
C GLY A 86 12.35 -9.00 12.52
N LEU A 87 11.16 -8.74 11.96
CA LEU A 87 10.41 -9.73 11.18
C LEU A 87 11.18 -10.21 9.96
N VAL A 88 11.86 -9.30 9.23
CA VAL A 88 12.71 -9.68 8.09
C VAL A 88 13.89 -10.53 8.55
N ALA A 89 14.56 -10.14 9.63
CA ALA A 89 15.70 -10.87 10.17
C ALA A 89 15.31 -12.31 10.54
N GLU A 90 14.19 -12.47 11.24
CA GLU A 90 13.65 -13.77 11.66
C GLU A 90 13.23 -14.62 10.46
N ARG A 91 12.37 -14.10 9.58
CA ARG A 91 11.76 -14.88 8.50
C ARG A 91 12.71 -15.20 7.36
N ARG A 92 13.74 -14.38 7.14
CA ARG A 92 14.71 -14.56 6.06
C ARG A 92 16.07 -15.09 6.55
N ALA A 93 16.23 -15.28 7.86
CA ALA A 93 17.45 -15.77 8.51
C ALA A 93 18.71 -15.02 8.04
N LEU A 94 18.63 -13.69 7.94
CA LEU A 94 19.73 -12.86 7.43
C LEU A 94 20.78 -12.64 8.52
N SER A 95 22.05 -12.59 8.12
CA SER A 95 23.10 -12.06 8.99
C SER A 95 22.94 -10.56 9.18
N ASP A 96 23.51 -9.99 10.25
CA ASP A 96 23.45 -8.56 10.54
C ASP A 96 23.92 -7.68 9.37
N ALA A 97 24.98 -8.11 8.68
CA ALA A 97 25.50 -7.41 7.51
C ALA A 97 24.51 -7.40 6.33
N LYS A 98 23.85 -8.53 6.06
CA LYS A 98 22.83 -8.59 5.00
C LYS A 98 21.58 -7.83 5.40
N LEU A 99 21.16 -7.94 6.66
CA LEU A 99 20.03 -7.20 7.20
C LEU A 99 20.23 -5.69 7.06
N ALA A 100 21.42 -5.18 7.42
CA ALA A 100 21.77 -3.78 7.25
C ALA A 100 21.74 -3.34 5.78
N ALA A 101 22.14 -4.21 4.85
CA ALA A 101 22.13 -3.89 3.42
C ALA A 101 20.72 -3.77 2.81
N VAL A 102 19.70 -4.41 3.41
CA VAL A 102 18.33 -4.47 2.87
C VAL A 102 17.32 -3.60 3.61
N THR A 103 17.69 -3.00 4.75
CA THR A 103 16.77 -2.25 5.62
C THR A 103 16.90 -0.72 5.52
N ASP A 104 17.59 -0.22 4.49
CA ASP A 104 17.70 1.23 4.21
C ASP A 104 16.47 1.82 3.48
N GLY A 105 15.37 1.07 3.37
CA GLY A 105 14.11 1.51 2.78
C GLY A 105 14.04 1.47 1.25
N ARG A 106 15.12 1.10 0.54
CA ARG A 106 15.09 1.02 -0.93
C ARG A 106 14.38 -0.23 -1.45
N VAL A 107 13.98 -0.17 -2.72
CA VAL A 107 13.50 -1.34 -3.47
C VAL A 107 14.66 -2.08 -4.13
N PHE A 108 14.45 -3.38 -4.33
CA PHE A 108 15.35 -4.24 -5.09
C PHE A 108 14.58 -4.91 -6.23
N THR A 109 15.26 -5.20 -7.33
CA THR A 109 14.71 -6.11 -8.34
C THR A 109 14.64 -7.52 -7.78
N GLY A 110 13.77 -8.39 -8.33
CA GLY A 110 13.68 -9.79 -7.91
C GLY A 110 15.02 -10.51 -8.04
N HIS A 111 15.81 -10.17 -9.07
CA HIS A 111 17.16 -10.68 -9.24
C HIS A 111 18.09 -10.33 -8.06
N GLN A 112 18.17 -9.05 -7.70
CA GLN A 112 18.92 -8.61 -6.52
C GLN A 112 18.34 -9.20 -5.24
N GLY A 113 17.02 -9.32 -5.16
CA GLY A 113 16.32 -9.93 -4.03
C GLY A 113 16.74 -11.38 -3.80
N LEU A 114 17.03 -12.15 -4.86
CA LEU A 114 17.51 -13.52 -4.71
C LEU A 114 18.91 -13.54 -4.08
N GLU A 115 19.83 -12.71 -4.59
CA GLU A 115 21.20 -12.59 -4.06
C GLU A 115 21.22 -12.12 -2.59
N LEU A 116 20.30 -11.22 -2.25
CA LEU A 116 20.10 -10.65 -0.91
C LEU A 116 19.23 -11.53 0.00
N GLN A 117 18.77 -12.69 -0.47
CA GLN A 117 17.87 -13.61 0.25
C GLN A 117 16.53 -12.99 0.67
N LEU A 118 16.06 -11.97 -0.04
CA LEU A 118 14.72 -11.41 0.10
C LEU A 118 13.65 -12.25 -0.63
N VAL A 119 14.05 -13.01 -1.65
CA VAL A 119 13.22 -14.00 -2.31
C VAL A 119 13.97 -15.31 -2.40
N ASP A 120 13.24 -16.41 -2.58
CA ASP A 120 13.83 -17.76 -2.57
C ASP A 120 14.10 -18.26 -3.99
N GLU A 121 13.32 -17.80 -4.98
CA GLU A 121 13.45 -18.27 -6.36
C GLU A 121 12.98 -17.24 -7.38
N LEU A 122 13.61 -17.25 -8.55
CA LEU A 122 13.16 -16.48 -9.70
C LEU A 122 12.19 -17.29 -10.55
N GLY A 123 11.01 -16.73 -10.82
CA GLY A 123 10.02 -17.44 -11.62
C GLY A 123 8.68 -16.75 -11.71
N ASP A 124 7.68 -17.56 -12.07
CA ASP A 124 6.28 -17.18 -12.12
C ASP A 124 5.42 -18.18 -11.33
N GLU A 125 4.11 -18.15 -11.55
CA GLU A 125 3.18 -19.04 -10.89
C GLU A 125 3.50 -20.52 -11.13
N ARG A 126 4.01 -20.89 -12.32
CA ARG A 126 4.38 -22.29 -12.60
C ARG A 126 5.53 -22.73 -11.71
N THR A 127 6.51 -21.85 -11.50
CA THR A 127 7.62 -22.11 -10.56
C THR A 127 7.10 -22.32 -9.14
N ALA A 128 6.18 -21.47 -8.68
CA ALA A 128 5.58 -21.61 -7.36
C ALA A 128 4.78 -22.93 -7.21
N ARG A 129 4.05 -23.35 -8.25
CA ARG A 129 3.33 -24.63 -8.29
C ARG A 129 4.27 -25.83 -8.27
N ALA A 130 5.33 -25.78 -9.07
CA ALA A 130 6.35 -26.83 -9.09
C ALA A 130 7.04 -26.97 -7.73
N TRP A 131 7.33 -25.84 -7.06
CA TRP A 131 7.83 -25.85 -5.68
C TRP A 131 6.83 -26.51 -4.71
N LEU A 132 5.54 -26.14 -4.77
CA LEU A 132 4.50 -26.76 -3.93
C LEU A 132 4.37 -28.27 -4.17
N SER A 133 4.45 -28.71 -5.43
CA SER A 133 4.40 -30.13 -5.77
C SER A 133 5.61 -30.88 -5.22
N ARG A 134 6.81 -30.30 -5.37
CA ARG A 134 8.06 -30.93 -4.93
C ARG A 134 8.22 -30.97 -3.42
N GLU A 135 7.96 -29.86 -2.73
CA GLU A 135 8.26 -29.71 -1.29
C GLU A 135 7.07 -30.02 -0.38
N LYS A 136 5.84 -29.82 -0.87
CA LYS A 136 4.61 -29.98 -0.07
C LYS A 136 3.69 -31.09 -0.58
N GLY A 137 4.08 -31.81 -1.64
CA GLY A 137 3.31 -32.92 -2.20
C GLY A 137 1.96 -32.51 -2.81
N VAL A 138 1.81 -31.25 -3.21
CA VAL A 138 0.56 -30.72 -3.80
C VAL A 138 0.47 -31.14 -5.27
N PRO A 139 -0.52 -31.94 -5.69
CA PRO A 139 -0.62 -32.41 -7.07
C PRO A 139 -0.74 -31.25 -8.07
N GLU A 140 0.08 -31.27 -9.14
CA GLU A 140 0.04 -30.24 -10.19
C GLU A 140 -1.30 -30.19 -10.94
N SER A 141 -2.03 -31.31 -10.95
CA SER A 141 -3.36 -31.43 -11.56
C SER A 141 -4.48 -30.75 -10.75
N LEU A 142 -4.18 -30.23 -9.54
CA LEU A 142 -5.18 -29.57 -8.73
C LEU A 142 -5.72 -28.33 -9.43
N ARG A 143 -7.05 -28.29 -9.56
CA ARG A 143 -7.75 -27.17 -10.19
C ARG A 143 -7.60 -25.90 -9.35
N THR A 144 -7.09 -24.86 -9.99
CA THR A 144 -7.03 -23.52 -9.42
C THR A 144 -8.41 -22.91 -9.43
N ARG A 145 -8.80 -22.32 -8.31
CA ARG A 145 -10.01 -21.49 -8.22
C ARG A 145 -9.59 -20.12 -7.75
N THR A 146 -9.63 -19.16 -8.65
CA THR A 146 -9.47 -17.76 -8.30
C THR A 146 -10.75 -17.30 -7.63
N TRP A 147 -10.68 -17.04 -6.32
CA TRP A 147 -11.76 -16.36 -5.63
C TRP A 147 -11.55 -14.86 -5.79
N SER A 148 -12.44 -14.20 -6.52
CA SER A 148 -12.54 -12.75 -6.51
C SER A 148 -13.60 -12.39 -5.48
N SER A 149 -13.20 -11.77 -4.36
CA SER A 149 -14.20 -11.14 -3.50
C SER A 149 -14.72 -9.92 -4.26
N LYS A 150 -16.05 -9.77 -4.28
CA LYS A 150 -16.65 -8.53 -4.76
C LYS A 150 -16.23 -7.42 -3.78
N THR A 151 -15.38 -6.52 -4.28
CA THR A 151 -15.10 -5.19 -3.76
C THR A 151 -14.79 -5.09 -2.25
N VAL A 152 -13.51 -5.23 -1.89
CA VAL A 152 -12.97 -4.60 -0.68
C VAL A 152 -12.92 -3.09 -0.95
N GLY A 153 -14.04 -2.40 -0.69
CA GLY A 153 -14.20 -0.98 -0.99
C GLY A 153 -15.62 -0.45 -0.76
N ASP A 154 -16.58 -1.32 -0.49
CA ASP A 154 -17.99 -0.93 -0.28
C ASP A 154 -18.30 -0.53 1.17
N GLU A 155 -17.31 -0.56 2.07
CA GLU A 155 -17.49 -0.23 3.50
C GLU A 155 -17.95 1.22 3.74
N PHE A 156 -17.72 2.11 2.76
CA PHE A 156 -18.15 3.51 2.79
C PHE A 156 -19.03 3.90 1.58
N GLY A 157 -19.54 2.93 0.82
CA GLY A 157 -20.44 3.17 -0.31
C GLY A 157 -21.72 3.91 0.11
N TRP A 158 -22.23 3.60 1.31
CA TRP A 158 -23.40 4.25 1.91
C TRP A 158 -23.19 5.75 2.23
N LEU A 159 -21.97 6.16 2.62
CA LEU A 159 -21.63 7.59 2.83
C LEU A 159 -21.61 8.35 1.50
N ARG A 160 -21.12 7.72 0.43
CA ARG A 160 -21.08 8.33 -0.91
C ARG A 160 -22.48 8.44 -1.52
N GLY A 161 -23.31 7.42 -1.34
CA GLY A 161 -24.71 7.43 -1.78
C GLY A 161 -25.54 8.50 -1.07
N SER A 162 -25.43 8.60 0.26
CA SER A 162 -26.19 9.56 1.07
C SER A 162 -25.81 11.02 0.83
N ALA A 163 -24.53 11.33 0.57
CA ALA A 163 -24.09 12.68 0.26
C ALA A 163 -24.76 13.23 -1.01
N SER A 164 -24.93 12.41 -2.05
CA SER A 164 -25.60 12.83 -3.29
C SER A 164 -27.09 13.12 -3.10
N TRP A 165 -27.77 12.33 -2.26
CA TRP A 165 -29.17 12.54 -1.90
C TRP A 165 -29.36 13.80 -1.04
N LEU A 166 -28.52 14.00 0.00
CA LEU A 166 -28.56 15.18 0.86
C LEU A 166 -28.35 16.48 0.09
N LEU A 167 -27.33 16.52 -0.78
CA LEU A 167 -27.03 17.69 -1.61
C LEU A 167 -28.17 18.03 -2.58
N SER A 168 -28.87 17.02 -3.10
CA SER A 168 -30.04 17.21 -3.96
C SER A 168 -31.24 17.74 -3.18
N ALA A 169 -31.45 17.28 -1.94
CA ALA A 169 -32.55 17.72 -1.08
C ALA A 169 -32.42 19.18 -0.63
N VAL A 170 -31.19 19.71 -0.53
CA VAL A 170 -30.93 21.12 -0.17
C VAL A 170 -30.73 22.04 -1.39
N GLY A 171 -31.05 21.56 -2.60
CA GLY A 171 -31.04 22.38 -3.82
C GLY A 171 -29.66 22.60 -4.47
N LEU A 172 -28.61 21.91 -4.02
CA LEU A 172 -27.24 22.01 -4.56
C LEU A 172 -27.00 21.01 -5.70
N GLN A 173 -27.86 21.06 -6.72
CA GLN A 173 -27.89 20.07 -7.81
C GLN A 173 -26.59 20.02 -8.63
N GLU A 174 -25.89 21.14 -8.81
CA GLU A 174 -24.60 21.14 -9.53
C GLU A 174 -23.48 20.46 -8.74
N ALA A 175 -23.44 20.65 -7.42
CA ALA A 175 -22.50 19.96 -6.55
C ALA A 175 -22.79 18.45 -6.49
N ALA A 176 -24.07 18.06 -6.47
CA ALA A 176 -24.49 16.66 -6.53
C ALA A 176 -24.05 16.01 -7.87
N GLN A 177 -24.19 16.71 -8.98
CA GLN A 177 -23.70 16.24 -10.28
C GLN A 177 -22.18 16.07 -10.30
N LEU A 178 -21.43 17.02 -9.73
CA LEU A 178 -19.97 16.93 -9.62
C LEU A 178 -19.53 15.73 -8.77
N VAL A 179 -20.13 15.54 -7.60
CA VAL A 179 -19.86 14.39 -6.72
C VAL A 179 -20.21 13.08 -7.42
N SER A 180 -21.31 13.02 -8.17
CA SER A 180 -21.70 11.82 -8.94
C SER A 180 -20.72 11.50 -10.08
N ARG A 181 -20.10 12.51 -10.71
CA ARG A 181 -19.10 12.34 -11.76
C ARG A 181 -17.76 11.90 -11.19
N ILE A 182 -17.36 12.48 -10.05
CA ILE A 182 -16.16 12.04 -9.32
C ILE A 182 -16.34 10.60 -8.82
N ALA A 183 -17.51 10.26 -8.30
CA ALA A 183 -17.83 8.90 -7.88
C ALA A 183 -17.79 7.89 -9.03
N ARG A 184 -18.33 8.25 -10.21
CA ARG A 184 -18.25 7.40 -11.42
C ARG A 184 -16.84 7.28 -11.98
N GLY A 185 -16.07 8.36 -12.06
CA GLY A 185 -14.68 8.32 -12.49
C GLY A 185 -13.76 7.56 -11.52
N ALA A 186 -14.09 7.56 -10.22
CA ALA A 186 -13.42 6.72 -9.23
C ALA A 186 -13.78 5.23 -9.39
N LEU A 187 -15.05 4.91 -9.75
CA LEU A 187 -15.50 3.55 -10.06
C LEU A 187 -14.84 2.98 -11.33
N GLU A 188 -14.62 3.81 -12.36
CA GLU A 188 -13.93 3.38 -13.59
C GLU A 188 -12.41 3.18 -13.36
N ARG A 189 -11.78 4.00 -12.50
CA ARG A 189 -10.36 3.83 -12.13
C ARG A 189 -10.12 2.61 -11.23
N THR A 190 -11.05 2.28 -10.33
CA THR A 190 -10.91 1.08 -9.49
C THR A 190 -11.15 -0.24 -10.22
N GLN A 191 -11.71 -0.22 -11.44
CA GLN A 191 -11.76 -1.41 -12.30
C GLN A 191 -10.47 -1.64 -13.12
N LEU A 192 -9.54 -0.68 -13.18
CA LEU A 192 -8.37 -0.76 -14.06
C LEU A 192 -7.00 -0.83 -13.36
N ASP A 193 -6.91 -0.70 -12.03
CA ASP A 193 -5.60 -0.59 -11.36
C ASP A 193 -5.23 -1.81 -10.49
N GLY A 194 -5.59 -3.00 -10.95
CA GLY A 194 -5.01 -4.25 -10.49
C GLY A 194 -4.34 -4.96 -11.65
N LEU A 195 -3.01 -4.82 -11.80
CA LEU A 195 -2.24 -5.16 -13.01
C LEU A 195 -2.49 -4.18 -14.17
N LEU A 196 -1.41 -3.59 -14.72
CA LEU A 196 -1.02 -3.72 -16.13
C LEU A 196 0.09 -2.72 -16.46
N ALA A 197 1.34 -3.20 -16.36
CA ALA A 197 2.36 -2.77 -17.30
C ALA A 197 2.02 -3.40 -18.65
N LEU A 198 1.65 -2.61 -19.65
CA LEU A 198 1.69 -3.04 -21.05
C LEU A 198 2.34 -1.95 -21.90
N TRP A 199 3.45 -2.34 -22.51
CA TRP A 199 4.01 -1.70 -23.68
C TRP A 199 3.27 -2.22 -24.92
N HIS A 200 2.94 -1.32 -25.85
CA HIS A 200 2.26 -1.63 -27.10
C HIS A 200 3.25 -1.68 -28.27
N PRO A 201 3.62 -2.85 -28.81
CA PRO A 201 4.20 -2.91 -30.15
C PRO A 201 3.11 -2.85 -31.21
N GLN A 202 3.27 -1.95 -32.18
CA GLN A 202 2.55 -2.00 -33.45
C GLN A 202 3.22 -3.00 -34.39
N ILE A 203 2.45 -3.93 -34.98
CA ILE A 203 2.82 -4.55 -36.26
C ILE A 203 1.56 -4.70 -37.13
N GLY A 204 1.52 -3.87 -38.17
CA GLY A 204 1.22 -4.17 -39.58
C GLY A 204 0.01 -5.01 -39.97
N SER A 205 -0.83 -4.41 -40.81
CA SER A 205 -1.88 -5.00 -41.67
C SER A 205 -1.40 -6.11 -42.59
#